data_AF-A0A7C4R021-F1
#
_entry.id   AF-A0A7C4R021-F1
#
_cell.length_a   1.000
_cell.length_b   1.000
_cell.length_c   1.000
_cell.angle_alpha   90.00
_cell.angle_beta   90.00
_cell.angle_gamma   90.00
#
_symmetry.space_group_name_H-M   'P 1'
#
loop_
_entity.id
_entity.type
_entity.pdbx_description
1 polymer ?
#
loop_
_entity_poly.entity_id
_entity_poly.type
_entity_poly.pdbx_seq_one_letter_code
_entity_poly.pdbx_strand_id
1 'polypeptide(L)' 'MAFHKGQKVEIYRRSADESWGPHMDEYIGRHGVITDPDTTKNDPDALIEVSIDGKGTHRFPQDCLRLLDA' A
#
# COMPACT_ATOMS: atom_id res chain seq x y z
N MET A 1 -6.32 4.84 11.54
CA MET A 1 -6.14 5.92 10.54
C MET A 1 -6.59 5.33 9.22
N ALA A 2 -7.50 6.00 8.51
CA ALA A 2 -7.97 5.52 7.22
C ALA A 2 -7.08 6.08 6.10
N PHE A 3 -6.77 5.24 5.12
CA PHE A 3 -6.10 5.66 3.90
C PHE A 3 -7.12 6.25 2.93
N HIS A 4 -6.75 7.35 2.27
CA HIS A 4 -7.59 8.05 1.31
C HIS A 4 -6.94 8.04 -0.07
N LYS A 5 -7.78 7.98 -1.11
CA LYS A 5 -7.37 8.13 -2.49
C LYS A 5 -6.61 9.44 -2.70
N GLY A 6 -5.48 9.36 -3.39
CA GLY A 6 -4.60 10.49 -3.68
C GLY A 6 -3.51 10.74 -2.64
N GLN A 7 -3.51 10.04 -1.50
CA GLN A 7 -2.44 10.16 -0.51
C GLN A 7 -1.16 9.46 -0.96
N LYS A 8 -0.02 10.09 -0.65
CA LYS A 8 1.31 9.49 -0.87
C LYS A 8 1.66 8.56 0.28
N VAL A 9 2.05 7.34 -0.08
CA VAL A 9 2.44 6.29 0.85
C VAL A 9 3.81 5.72 0.48
N GLU A 10 4.48 5.18 1.48
CA GLU A 10 5.69 4.39 1.34
C GLU A 10 5.42 2.96 1.80
N ILE A 11 5.95 1.99 1.07
CA ILE A 11 6.04 0.61 1.55
C ILE A 11 7.23 0.53 2.50
N TYR A 12 7.02 0.76 3.79
CA TYR A 12 8.14 0.86 4.75
C TYR A 12 8.59 -0.51 5.27
N ARG A 13 7.75 -1.54 5.16
CA ARG A 13 8.06 -2.90 5.61
C ARG A 13 7.39 -3.95 4.72
N ARG A 14 7.81 -5.20 4.93
CA ARG A 14 7.14 -6.40 4.40
C ARG A 14 5.89 -6.69 5.23
N SER A 15 4.79 -7.00 4.55
CA SER A 15 3.56 -7.45 5.23
C SER A 15 3.75 -8.86 5.79
N ALA A 16 3.00 -9.19 6.84
CA ALA A 16 2.93 -10.54 7.40
C ALA A 16 1.89 -11.42 6.67
N ASP A 17 1.12 -10.85 5.75
CA ASP A 17 0.09 -11.53 4.99
C ASP A 17 0.67 -12.53 3.97
N GLU A 18 -0.07 -13.62 3.74
CA GLU A 18 0.26 -14.62 2.72
C GLU A 18 0.26 -14.07 1.29
N SER A 19 -0.37 -12.91 1.08
CA SER A 19 -0.35 -12.20 -0.21
C SER A 19 1.02 -11.56 -0.52
N TRP A 20 1.93 -11.49 0.46
CA TRP A 20 3.27 -10.91 0.27
C TRP A 20 4.24 -11.91 -0.37
N GLY A 21 4.53 -11.69 -1.66
CA GLY A 21 5.51 -12.48 -2.39
C GLY A 21 6.95 -12.00 -2.19
N PRO A 22 7.98 -12.84 -2.44
CA PRO A 22 9.39 -12.43 -2.35
C PRO A 22 9.78 -11.34 -3.37
N HIS A 23 9.01 -11.19 -4.45
CA HIS A 23 9.16 -10.09 -5.40
C HIS A 23 8.58 -8.77 -4.87
N MET A 24 7.86 -8.77 -3.73
CA MET A 24 7.35 -7.55 -3.11
C MET A 24 8.41 -6.86 -2.25
N ASP A 25 9.43 -7.59 -1.77
CA ASP A 25 10.54 -7.01 -1.00
C ASP A 25 11.29 -5.92 -1.78
N GLU A 26 11.31 -5.96 -3.11
CA GLU A 26 11.92 -4.88 -3.92
C GLU A 26 11.10 -3.57 -3.94
N TYR A 27 9.86 -3.60 -3.45
CA TYR A 27 9.04 -2.40 -3.27
C TYR A 27 9.24 -1.76 -1.89
N ILE A 28 9.91 -2.44 -0.95
CA ILE A 28 10.22 -1.85 0.36
C ILE A 28 11.14 -0.64 0.17
N GLY A 29 10.76 0.50 0.74
CA GLY A 29 11.39 1.81 0.57
C GLY A 29 10.95 2.55 -0.70
N ARG A 30 9.99 2.03 -1.47
CA ARG A 30 9.41 2.76 -2.61
C ARG A 30 8.23 3.60 -2.17
N HIS A 31 8.05 4.69 -2.89
CA HIS A 31 6.91 5.59 -2.73
C HIS A 31 5.86 5.29 -3.80
N GLY A 32 4.60 5.40 -3.41
CA GLY A 32 3.47 5.30 -4.30
C GLY A 32 2.36 6.25 -3.89
N VAL A 33 1.30 6.27 -4.70
CA VAL A 33 0.08 7.04 -4.42
C VAL A 33 -1.10 6.09 -4.37
N ILE A 34 -1.97 6.29 -3.38
CA ILE A 34 -3.18 5.47 -3.25
C ILE A 34 -4.12 5.83 -4.39
N THR A 35 -4.38 4.87 -5.28
CA THR A 35 -5.34 5.02 -6.37
C THR A 35 -6.73 4.59 -5.96
N ASP A 36 -6.81 3.54 -5.14
CA ASP A 36 -8.05 3.07 -4.56
C ASP A 36 -7.78 2.51 -3.15
N PRO A 37 -8.33 3.12 -2.10
CA PRO A 37 -8.08 2.63 -0.76
C PRO A 37 -8.85 1.35 -0.42
N ASP A 38 -9.85 0.89 -1.21
CA ASP A 38 -10.80 -0.22 -0.91
C ASP A 38 -11.34 -0.26 0.55
N THR A 39 -11.11 0.81 1.33
CA THR A 39 -11.44 0.97 2.75
C THR A 39 -12.89 1.42 2.94
N THR A 40 -13.67 1.51 1.86
CA THR A 40 -15.08 1.91 1.87
C THR A 40 -15.94 1.05 2.80
N LYS A 41 -15.43 -0.10 3.29
CA LYS A 41 -16.09 -1.01 4.24
C LYS A 41 -15.42 -1.14 5.63
N ASN A 42 -14.42 -0.33 5.99
CA ASN A 42 -13.69 -0.46 7.27
C ASN A 42 -13.13 -1.88 7.51
N ASP A 43 -12.84 -2.61 6.43
CA ASP A 43 -12.37 -3.99 6.55
C ASP A 43 -10.85 -3.97 6.83
N PRO A 44 -10.40 -4.51 7.98
CA PRO A 44 -8.99 -4.51 8.34
C PRO A 44 -8.14 -5.39 7.40
N ASP A 45 -8.76 -6.32 6.68
CA ASP A 45 -8.13 -7.22 5.73
C ASP A 45 -8.20 -6.71 4.28
N ALA A 46 -8.72 -5.49 4.05
CA ALA A 46 -8.77 -4.90 2.72
C ALA A 46 -7.37 -4.56 2.20
N LEU A 47 -7.12 -4.93 0.93
CA LEU A 47 -5.93 -4.53 0.21
C LEU A 47 -6.10 -3.13 -0.37
N ILE A 48 -5.08 -2.30 -0.21
CA ILE A 48 -5.03 -0.93 -0.72
C ILE A 48 -4.32 -0.94 -2.06
N GLU A 49 -4.96 -0.35 -3.05
CA GLU A 49 -4.40 -0.19 -4.38
C GLU A 49 -3.50 1.06 -4.42
N VAL A 50 -2.21 0.82 -4.65
CA VAL A 50 -1.15 1.82 -4.67
C VAL A 50 -0.47 1.80 -6.04
N SER A 51 -0.45 2.96 -6.69
CA SER A 51 0.34 3.18 -7.90
C SER A 51 1.77 3.57 -7.53
N ILE A 52 2.71 2.70 -7.90
CA ILE A 52 4.15 2.89 -7.71
C ILE A 52 4.72 3.50 -8.98
N ASP A 53 5.47 4.59 -8.83
CA ASP A 53 6.11 5.26 -9.96
C ASP A 53 7.07 4.30 -10.69
N GLY A 54 6.88 4.13 -12.00
CA GLY A 54 7.67 3.23 -12.85
C GLY A 54 7.38 1.73 -12.71
N LYS A 55 6.47 1.32 -11.82
CA LYS A 55 6.11 -0.10 -11.58
C LYS A 55 4.62 -0.41 -11.77
N GLY A 56 3.80 0.63 -11.92
CA GLY A 56 2.36 0.52 -12.12
C GLY A 56 1.60 0.34 -10.82
N THR A 57 0.35 -0.10 -10.94
CA THR A 57 -0.58 -0.21 -9.82
C THR A 57 -0.53 -1.60 -9.19
N HIS A 58 -0.29 -1.66 -7.88
CA HIS A 58 -0.18 -2.89 -7.09
C HIS A 58 -1.03 -2.79 -5.83
N ARG A 59 -1.49 -3.94 -5.34
CA ARG A 59 -2.34 -4.03 -4.15
C ARG A 59 -1.49 -4.48 -2.97
N PHE A 60 -1.50 -3.68 -1.91
CA PHE A 60 -0.73 -3.92 -0.72
C PHE A 60 -1.63 -3.88 0.52
N PRO A 61 -1.37 -4.76 1.51
CA PRO A 61 -2.01 -4.67 2.81
C PRO A 61 -1.73 -3.31 3.46
N GLN A 62 -2.71 -2.79 4.21
CA GLN A 62 -2.57 -1.50 4.88
C GLN A 62 -1.45 -1.48 5.94
N ASP A 63 -1.07 -2.64 6.47
CA ASP A 63 -0.08 -2.76 7.56
C ASP A 63 1.33 -2.38 7.10
N CYS A 64 1.63 -2.59 5.82
CA CYS A 64 2.94 -2.36 5.22
C CYS A 64 3.09 -0.96 4.60
N LEU A 65 1.99 -0.22 4.50
CA LEU A 65 1.94 1.13 3.98
C LEU A 65 2.10 2.16 5.10
N ARG A 66 2.84 3.23 4.81
CA ARG A 66 3.02 4.37 5.70
C ARG A 66 2.75 5.66 4.95
N LEU A 67 1.90 6.53 5.49
CA LEU A 67 1.67 7.85 4.93
C LEU A 67 2.96 8.68 5.02
N LEU A 68 3.34 9.30 3.89
CA LEU A 68 4.49 10.20 3.80
C LEU A 68 4.13 11.66 4.00
N ASP A 69 2.85 12.01 3.81
CA ASP A 69 2.33 13.36 3.91
C ASP A 69 1.47 13.48 5.18
N ALA A 70 1.85 14.38 6.08
CA ALA A 70 1.13 14.75 7.30
C ALA A 70 0.86 16.25 7.31
#